data_AF-A0A2X0QZ74-F1
#
_entry.id   AF-A0A2X0QZ74-F1
#
_cell.length_a   1.000
_cell.length_b   1.000
_cell.length_c   1.000
_cell.angle_alpha   90.00
_cell.angle_beta   90.00
_cell.angle_gamma   90.00
#
_symmetry.space_group_name_H-M   'P 1'
#
loop_
_entity.id
_entity.type
_entity.pdbx_description
1 polymer ?
#
loop_
_entity_poly.entity_id
_entity_poly.type
_entity_poly.pdbx_seq_one_letter_code
_entity_poly.pdbx_strand_id
1 'polypeptide(L)'
;MFKGFNLELGMQEPQAFLGINDLDIQRYDEHIEDLRKKLNRSIDERVELPRNEDDSIDASRLINDWFPDYKPDVFISHSHSDERTAKRIACWLKKNFDLNAFIDSTVWGNSNDLLKRIDNKYCVTKIDKNGNKTYDYNIRNFTTSHVHMMLSTALNDMIYASECVLFLNTPKSVQTAEIKDKKTNSPWIYSELKTACIVEKICPRYKVREAVFHKGMPIENVRMMPDVLYPVEEQLSTFESLGSKNLIQWETEYRANESVHPLDCLYKLDKI
;
A
#
# COMPACT_ATOMS: atom_id res chain seq x y z
N MET A 1 0.92 8.10 -10.84
CA MET A 1 1.35 6.70 -11.03
C MET A 1 1.45 6.36 -12.50
N PHE A 2 2.49 5.64 -12.94
CA PHE A 2 2.68 5.25 -14.34
C PHE A 2 2.23 3.82 -14.64
N LYS A 3 2.67 2.83 -13.86
CA LYS A 3 2.44 1.40 -14.16
C LYS A 3 2.26 0.52 -12.93
N GLY A 4 1.43 -0.53 -13.06
CA GLY A 4 1.26 -1.57 -12.05
C GLY A 4 1.83 -2.90 -12.52
N PHE A 5 2.40 -3.67 -11.60
CA PHE A 5 2.97 -4.99 -11.87
C PHE A 5 2.42 -6.04 -10.91
N ASN A 6 2.03 -7.17 -11.47
CA ASN A 6 1.61 -8.37 -10.76
C ASN A 6 2.86 -9.21 -10.48
N LEU A 7 3.43 -9.09 -9.29
CA LEU A 7 4.64 -9.79 -8.90
C LEU A 7 4.32 -11.16 -8.31
N GLU A 8 4.69 -12.21 -9.04
CA GLU A 8 4.53 -13.61 -8.64
C GLU A 8 5.90 -14.22 -8.32
N LEU A 9 6.12 -14.54 -7.05
CA LEU A 9 7.30 -15.26 -6.58
C LEU A 9 6.88 -16.69 -6.24
N GLY A 10 7.66 -17.68 -6.66
CA GLY A 10 7.32 -19.08 -6.39
C GLY A 10 7.25 -19.34 -4.88
N MET A 11 6.24 -20.09 -4.42
CA MET A 11 6.05 -20.39 -2.98
C MET A 11 7.27 -21.04 -2.31
N GLN A 12 8.08 -21.77 -3.09
CA GLN A 12 9.32 -22.42 -2.64
C GLN A 12 10.58 -21.73 -3.16
N GLU A 13 10.44 -20.61 -3.87
CA GLU A 13 11.57 -19.94 -4.47
C GLU A 13 12.41 -19.26 -3.38
N PRO A 14 13.68 -19.66 -3.21
CA PRO A 14 14.54 -18.98 -2.27
C PRO A 14 14.74 -17.54 -2.76
N GLN A 15 14.18 -16.58 -2.03
CA GLN A 15 14.40 -15.14 -2.24
C GLN A 15 15.86 -14.70 -2.02
N ALA A 16 16.78 -15.65 -1.87
CA ALA A 16 18.22 -15.44 -1.75
C ALA A 16 18.80 -14.69 -2.97
N PHE A 17 18.15 -14.79 -4.14
CA PHE A 17 18.54 -14.03 -5.34
C PHE A 17 18.50 -12.51 -5.15
N LEU A 18 17.71 -12.00 -4.19
CA LEU A 18 17.68 -10.58 -3.85
C LEU A 18 18.96 -10.13 -3.11
N GLY A 19 19.79 -11.04 -2.61
CA GLY A 19 21.03 -10.68 -1.89
C GLY A 19 20.80 -9.83 -0.63
N ILE A 20 19.61 -9.93 -0.03
CA ILE A 20 19.21 -9.25 1.22
C ILE A 20 19.33 -10.22 2.38
N ASN A 21 20.12 -9.83 3.39
CA ASN A 21 20.32 -10.58 4.63
C ASN A 21 19.47 -10.00 5.77
N ASP A 22 19.47 -10.65 6.93
CA ASP A 22 18.67 -10.21 8.08
C ASP A 22 19.17 -8.87 8.67
N LEU A 23 20.45 -8.50 8.49
CA LEU A 23 20.99 -7.22 8.93
C LEU A 23 20.43 -6.06 8.07
N ASP A 24 20.27 -6.28 6.76
CA ASP A 24 19.64 -5.32 5.85
C ASP A 24 18.19 -5.06 6.28
N ILE A 25 17.44 -6.13 6.62
CA ILE A 25 16.06 -6.02 7.14
C ILE A 25 16.03 -5.30 8.49
N GLN A 26 16.95 -5.63 9.41
CA GLN A 26 17.02 -4.98 10.71
C GLN A 26 17.24 -3.46 10.57
N ARG A 27 18.17 -3.04 9.71
CA ARG A 27 18.40 -1.60 9.45
C ARG A 27 17.17 -0.92 8.87
N TYR A 28 16.45 -1.60 7.98
CA TYR A 28 15.18 -1.12 7.46
C TYR A 28 14.15 -0.96 8.59
N ASP A 29 14.00 -1.95 9.45
CA ASP A 29 13.08 -1.90 10.59
C ASP A 29 13.44 -0.78 11.58
N GLU A 30 14.73 -0.56 11.85
CA GLU A 30 15.21 0.56 12.68
C GLU A 30 14.87 1.93 12.07
N HIS A 31 15.05 2.08 10.76
CA HIS A 31 14.69 3.30 10.04
C HIS A 31 13.18 3.54 10.06
N ILE A 32 12.39 2.50 9.79
CA ILE A 32 10.93 2.55 9.88
C ILE A 32 10.47 2.87 11.30
N GLU A 33 11.11 2.32 12.32
CA GLU A 33 10.78 2.60 13.72
C GLU A 33 11.07 4.05 14.09
N ASP A 34 12.14 4.66 13.56
CA ASP A 34 12.40 6.10 13.72
C ASP A 34 11.32 6.95 13.03
N LEU A 35 10.91 6.58 11.81
CA LEU A 35 9.80 7.22 11.10
C LEU A 35 8.49 7.09 11.88
N ARG A 36 8.17 5.88 12.38
CA ARG A 36 7.01 5.61 13.24
C ARG A 36 7.07 6.39 14.53
N LYS A 37 8.23 6.56 15.16
CA LYS A 37 8.37 7.36 16.39
C LYS A 37 8.16 8.83 16.10
N LYS A 38 8.66 9.36 14.98
CA LYS A 38 8.39 10.75 14.55
C LYS A 38 6.90 10.95 14.27
N LEU A 39 6.28 10.00 13.57
CA LEU A 39 4.85 9.98 13.30
C LEU A 39 4.02 9.89 14.58
N ASN A 40 4.29 8.90 15.44
CA ASN A 40 3.60 8.71 16.71
C ASN A 40 3.81 9.88 17.65
N ARG A 41 5.00 10.51 17.68
CA ARG A 41 5.22 11.75 18.44
C ARG A 41 4.35 12.89 17.92
N SER A 42 4.21 13.04 16.60
CA SER A 42 3.25 13.98 16.01
C SER A 42 1.81 13.68 16.46
N ILE A 43 1.44 12.39 16.55
CA ILE A 43 0.12 11.93 17.00
C ILE A 43 -0.07 12.07 18.54
N ASP A 44 0.98 11.86 19.33
CA ASP A 44 0.96 11.81 20.81
C ASP A 44 1.19 13.19 21.43
N GLU A 45 2.04 14.05 20.87
CA GLU A 45 2.14 15.46 21.30
C GLU A 45 0.91 16.27 20.86
N ARG A 46 0.14 15.75 19.89
CA ARG A 46 -1.16 16.27 19.43
C ARG A 46 -2.27 15.23 19.61
N VAL A 47 -2.44 14.68 20.83
CA VAL A 47 -3.57 13.75 21.12
C VAL A 47 -4.94 14.40 20.79
N GLU A 48 -4.99 15.72 20.63
CA GLU A 48 -6.10 16.42 20.01
C GLU A 48 -5.94 16.37 18.50
N LEU A 49 -6.89 15.67 17.85
CA LEU A 49 -7.07 15.74 16.40
C LEU A 49 -7.01 17.23 16.02
N PRO A 50 -6.19 17.63 15.02
CA PRO A 50 -5.99 19.04 14.70
C PRO A 50 -7.35 19.69 14.48
N ARG A 51 -7.57 20.85 15.08
CA ARG A 51 -8.86 21.53 15.04
C ARG A 51 -8.78 22.86 14.30
N ASN A 52 -9.87 23.19 13.64
CA ASN A 52 -10.15 24.52 13.11
C ASN A 52 -10.55 25.48 14.25
N GLU A 53 -10.64 26.78 13.94
CA GLU A 53 -11.06 27.81 14.92
C GLU A 53 -12.46 27.56 15.51
N ASP A 54 -13.29 26.77 14.84
CA ASP A 54 -14.64 26.38 15.26
C ASP A 54 -14.71 25.04 16.04
N ASP A 55 -13.56 24.52 16.49
CA ASP A 55 -13.40 23.23 17.18
C ASP A 55 -13.67 21.99 16.30
N SER A 56 -13.95 22.13 15.00
CA SER A 56 -14.07 20.98 14.08
C SER A 56 -12.71 20.36 13.76
N ILE A 57 -12.66 19.06 13.44
CA ILE A 57 -11.42 18.35 13.10
C ILE A 57 -10.95 18.73 11.69
N ASP A 58 -9.72 19.21 11.56
CA ASP A 58 -9.02 19.47 10.31
C ASP A 58 -8.42 18.17 9.74
N ALA A 59 -9.23 17.46 8.95
CA ALA A 59 -8.82 16.21 8.32
C ALA A 59 -7.63 16.40 7.35
N SER A 60 -7.53 17.53 6.66
CA SER A 60 -6.43 17.81 5.71
C SER A 60 -5.10 17.97 6.43
N ARG A 61 -5.08 18.71 7.53
CA ARG A 61 -3.89 18.84 8.38
C ARG A 61 -3.53 17.51 9.02
N LEU A 62 -4.51 16.72 9.44
CA LEU A 62 -4.26 15.40 10.02
C LEU A 62 -3.64 14.43 9.00
N ILE A 63 -4.09 14.45 7.74
CA ILE A 63 -3.46 13.72 6.63
C ILE A 63 -2.02 14.22 6.42
N ASN A 64 -1.80 15.53 6.31
CA ASN A 64 -0.45 16.08 6.10
C ASN A 64 0.50 15.82 7.28
N ASP A 65 0.01 15.89 8.51
CA ASP A 65 0.78 15.58 9.73
C ASP A 65 1.17 14.11 9.79
N TRP A 66 0.30 13.23 9.26
CA TRP A 66 0.57 11.79 9.19
C TRP A 66 1.44 11.41 7.99
N PHE A 67 1.41 12.21 6.93
CA PHE A 67 2.05 11.93 5.65
C PHE A 67 2.85 13.14 5.13
N PRO A 68 3.83 13.67 5.90
CA PRO A 68 4.57 14.83 5.44
C PRO A 68 5.50 14.46 4.29
N ASP A 69 5.25 15.02 3.10
CA ASP A 69 6.12 15.01 1.91
C ASP A 69 6.80 13.67 1.57
N TYR A 70 6.17 12.53 1.88
CA TYR A 70 6.69 11.22 1.52
C TYR A 70 6.38 10.94 0.05
N LYS A 71 7.43 10.93 -0.79
CA LYS A 71 7.34 10.65 -2.23
C LYS A 71 8.04 9.33 -2.55
N PRO A 72 7.33 8.20 -2.40
CA PRO A 72 7.89 6.92 -2.78
C PRO A 72 8.04 6.82 -4.29
N ASP A 73 9.06 6.09 -4.74
CA ASP A 73 9.22 5.73 -6.13
C ASP A 73 8.30 4.54 -6.48
N VAL A 74 8.15 3.62 -5.51
CA VAL A 74 7.43 2.35 -5.67
C VAL A 74 6.45 2.13 -4.51
N PHE A 75 5.19 1.83 -4.80
CA PHE A 75 4.22 1.34 -3.82
C PHE A 75 4.21 -0.20 -3.83
N ILE A 76 4.34 -0.85 -2.67
CA ILE A 76 4.26 -2.31 -2.55
C ILE A 76 2.96 -2.71 -1.85
N SER A 77 2.01 -3.24 -2.63
CA SER A 77 0.78 -3.85 -2.11
C SER A 77 1.03 -5.33 -1.78
N HIS A 78 0.64 -5.77 -0.59
CA HIS A 78 0.92 -7.12 -0.10
C HIS A 78 -0.11 -7.58 0.94
N SER A 79 -0.22 -8.89 1.17
CA SER A 79 -0.94 -9.39 2.33
C SER A 79 -0.13 -9.15 3.61
N HIS A 80 -0.81 -8.96 4.73
CA HIS A 80 -0.15 -8.86 6.05
C HIS A 80 0.77 -10.07 6.33
N SER A 81 0.42 -11.24 5.81
CA SER A 81 1.19 -12.47 5.97
C SER A 81 2.47 -12.54 5.11
N ASP A 82 2.68 -11.54 4.24
CA ASP A 82 3.83 -11.43 3.35
C ASP A 82 4.74 -10.23 3.67
N GLU A 83 4.56 -9.61 4.84
CA GLU A 83 5.32 -8.43 5.29
C GLU A 83 6.83 -8.62 5.15
N ARG A 84 7.38 -9.78 5.55
CA ARG A 84 8.81 -10.06 5.43
C ARG A 84 9.29 -10.05 3.98
N THR A 85 8.50 -10.58 3.05
CA THR A 85 8.83 -10.55 1.62
C THR A 85 8.78 -9.13 1.08
N ALA A 86 7.75 -8.37 1.43
CA ALA A 86 7.62 -6.95 1.05
C ALA A 86 8.84 -6.14 1.52
N LYS A 87 9.24 -6.30 2.80
CA LYS A 87 10.45 -5.66 3.36
C LYS A 87 11.72 -6.03 2.61
N ARG A 88 11.89 -7.31 2.24
CA ARG A 88 13.05 -7.75 1.45
C ARG A 88 13.09 -7.09 0.08
N ILE A 89 11.94 -6.96 -0.59
CA ILE A 89 11.84 -6.26 -1.87
C ILE A 89 12.19 -4.78 -1.69
N ALA A 90 11.66 -4.10 -0.65
CA ALA A 90 12.00 -2.71 -0.36
C ALA A 90 13.51 -2.51 -0.10
N CYS A 91 14.13 -3.40 0.69
CA CYS A 91 15.58 -3.37 0.92
C CYS A 91 16.37 -3.57 -0.38
N TRP A 92 15.94 -4.52 -1.23
CA TRP A 92 16.56 -4.78 -2.53
C TRP A 92 16.44 -3.59 -3.48
N LEU A 93 15.26 -2.96 -3.53
CA LEU A 93 15.01 -1.76 -4.33
C LEU A 93 15.97 -0.63 -3.91
N LYS A 94 16.06 -0.38 -2.60
CA LYS A 94 16.94 0.67 -2.06
C LYS A 94 18.42 0.36 -2.31
N LYS A 95 18.85 -0.88 -2.06
CA LYS A 95 20.25 -1.29 -2.16
C LYS A 95 20.78 -1.28 -3.59
N ASN A 96 19.95 -1.67 -4.57
CA ASN A 96 20.41 -1.87 -5.95
C ASN A 96 20.05 -0.75 -6.91
N PHE A 97 19.04 0.06 -6.58
CA PHE A 97 18.53 1.10 -7.47
C PHE A 97 18.37 2.47 -6.79
N ASP A 98 18.66 2.57 -5.48
CA ASP A 98 18.39 3.74 -4.65
C ASP A 98 16.91 4.18 -4.61
N LEU A 99 15.99 3.29 -5.01
CA LEU A 99 14.55 3.56 -5.03
C LEU A 99 13.94 3.41 -3.63
N ASN A 100 13.09 4.35 -3.25
CA ASN A 100 12.35 4.32 -1.99
C ASN A 100 11.00 3.63 -2.21
N ALA A 101 10.75 2.57 -1.45
CA ALA A 101 9.51 1.84 -1.49
C ALA A 101 8.60 2.19 -0.31
N PHE A 102 7.32 2.42 -0.58
CA PHE A 102 6.28 2.53 0.44
C PHE A 102 5.63 1.17 0.69
N ILE A 103 5.60 0.78 1.96
CA ILE A 103 4.82 -0.36 2.46
C ILE A 103 3.91 0.18 3.57
N ASP A 104 2.61 0.17 3.35
CA ASP A 104 1.57 0.70 4.25
C ASP A 104 1.69 0.15 5.68
N SER A 105 1.81 -1.18 5.82
CA SER A 105 1.96 -1.88 7.09
C SER A 105 3.20 -1.43 7.88
N THR A 106 4.25 -1.01 7.18
CA THR A 106 5.49 -0.57 7.81
C THR A 106 5.38 0.87 8.29
N VAL A 107 4.67 1.76 7.61
CA VAL A 107 4.61 3.18 8.02
C VAL A 107 3.56 3.40 9.11
N TRP A 108 2.41 2.73 9.03
CA TRP A 108 1.25 3.06 9.85
C TRP A 108 1.17 2.31 11.19
N GLY A 109 1.91 1.21 11.30
CA GLY A 109 1.69 0.25 12.38
C GLY A 109 0.29 -0.35 12.30
N ASN A 110 -0.25 -0.76 13.44
CA ASN A 110 -1.59 -1.36 13.49
C ASN A 110 -2.67 -0.27 13.54
N SER A 111 -3.42 -0.09 12.45
CA SER A 111 -4.56 0.85 12.40
C SER A 111 -5.58 0.61 13.51
N ASN A 112 -5.69 -0.62 14.03
CA ASN A 112 -6.53 -0.94 15.17
C ASN A 112 -6.04 -0.29 16.47
N ASP A 113 -4.74 -0.12 16.66
CA ASP A 113 -4.19 0.51 17.86
C ASP A 113 -4.49 2.01 17.86
N LEU A 114 -4.38 2.66 16.71
CA LEU A 114 -4.80 4.05 16.52
C LEU A 114 -6.30 4.24 16.78
N LEU A 115 -7.13 3.40 16.16
CA LEU A 115 -8.57 3.37 16.41
C LEU A 115 -8.87 3.18 17.90
N LYS A 116 -8.20 2.24 18.56
CA LYS A 116 -8.39 1.97 19.99
C LYS A 116 -7.97 3.16 20.85
N ARG A 117 -6.92 3.90 20.49
CA ARG A 117 -6.52 5.13 21.19
C ARG A 117 -7.57 6.22 21.07
N ILE A 118 -8.11 6.42 19.87
CA ILE A 118 -9.20 7.39 19.60
C ILE A 118 -10.47 6.97 20.35
N ASP A 119 -10.85 5.70 20.27
CA ASP A 119 -12.03 5.16 20.94
C ASP A 119 -11.92 5.29 22.46
N ASN A 120 -10.75 5.04 23.03
CA ASN A 120 -10.47 5.23 24.46
C ASN A 120 -10.63 6.68 24.91
N LYS A 121 -10.42 7.66 24.02
CA LYS A 121 -10.47 9.09 24.34
C LYS A 121 -11.87 9.68 24.15
N TYR A 122 -12.53 9.34 23.04
CA TYR A 122 -13.76 10.02 22.62
C TYR A 122 -15.02 9.17 22.75
N CYS A 123 -14.88 7.84 22.74
CA CYS A 123 -16.04 6.93 22.68
C CYS A 123 -16.39 6.33 24.05
N VAL A 124 -15.55 6.45 25.08
CA VAL A 124 -15.80 5.86 26.41
C VAL A 124 -16.90 6.63 27.13
N THR A 125 -17.97 5.93 27.52
CA THR A 125 -19.09 6.50 28.29
C THR A 125 -19.04 6.15 29.76
N LYS A 126 -18.50 4.96 30.10
CA LYS A 126 -18.39 4.46 31.48
C LYS A 126 -17.12 3.64 31.65
N ILE A 127 -16.57 3.72 32.85
CA ILE A 127 -15.50 2.82 33.32
C ILE A 127 -16.03 2.16 34.60
N ASP A 128 -16.06 0.83 34.62
CA ASP A 128 -16.48 0.10 35.82
C ASP A 128 -15.38 0.02 36.88
N LYS A 129 -15.73 -0.47 38.07
CA LYS A 129 -14.81 -0.65 39.20
C LYS A 129 -13.63 -1.60 38.94
N ASN A 130 -13.71 -2.43 37.89
CA ASN A 130 -12.67 -3.36 37.47
C ASN A 130 -11.81 -2.76 36.33
N GLY A 131 -12.10 -1.53 35.89
CA GLY A 131 -11.41 -0.87 34.79
C GLY A 131 -11.94 -1.21 33.39
N ASN A 132 -13.06 -1.92 33.26
CA ASN A 132 -13.65 -2.20 31.95
C ASN A 132 -14.31 -0.95 31.39
N LYS A 133 -14.07 -0.71 30.10
CA LYS A 133 -14.59 0.47 29.38
C LYS A 133 -15.84 0.09 28.59
N THR A 134 -16.88 0.90 28.71
CA THR A 134 -18.05 0.85 27.82
C THR A 134 -17.93 1.95 26.78
N TYR A 135 -18.09 1.60 25.51
CA TYR A 135 -18.03 2.55 24.39
C TYR A 135 -19.42 2.89 23.89
N ASP A 136 -19.63 4.15 23.49
CA ASP A 136 -20.80 4.56 22.71
C ASP A 136 -20.68 4.04 21.28
N TYR A 137 -21.68 3.27 20.84
CA TYR A 137 -21.68 2.66 19.52
C TYR A 137 -21.72 3.69 18.38
N ASN A 138 -22.49 4.77 18.54
CA ASN A 138 -22.67 5.78 17.50
C ASN A 138 -21.41 6.62 17.34
N ILE A 139 -20.81 7.05 18.45
CA ILE A 139 -19.55 7.80 18.43
C ILE A 139 -18.44 6.91 17.85
N ARG A 140 -18.39 5.63 18.24
CA ARG A 140 -17.40 4.69 17.71
C ARG A 140 -17.56 4.48 16.20
N ASN A 141 -18.78 4.36 15.69
CA ASN A 141 -19.00 4.25 14.25
C ASN A 141 -18.55 5.51 13.51
N PHE A 142 -18.83 6.68 14.08
CA PHE A 142 -18.35 7.95 13.57
C PHE A 142 -16.81 7.98 13.52
N THR A 143 -16.12 7.80 14.65
CA THR A 143 -14.64 7.83 14.69
C THR A 143 -14.01 6.79 13.77
N THR A 144 -14.56 5.57 13.73
CA THR A 144 -14.04 4.48 12.91
C THR A 144 -14.16 4.78 11.41
N SER A 145 -15.31 5.28 10.97
CA SER A 145 -15.51 5.65 9.56
C SER A 145 -14.54 6.75 9.12
N HIS A 146 -14.37 7.79 9.95
CA HIS A 146 -13.43 8.87 9.68
C HIS A 146 -12.00 8.37 9.56
N VAL A 147 -11.50 7.61 10.53
CA VAL A 147 -10.12 7.10 10.51
C VAL A 147 -9.87 6.20 9.30
N HIS A 148 -10.80 5.29 8.97
CA HIS A 148 -10.63 4.43 7.80
C HIS A 148 -10.64 5.22 6.49
N MET A 149 -11.53 6.20 6.34
CA MET A 149 -11.57 7.04 5.13
C MET A 149 -10.31 7.88 4.99
N MET A 150 -9.82 8.44 6.08
CA MET A 150 -8.57 9.20 6.10
C MET A 150 -7.35 8.36 5.70
N LEU A 151 -7.22 7.16 6.28
CA LEU A 151 -6.18 6.21 5.90
C LEU A 151 -6.33 5.83 4.42
N SER A 152 -7.53 5.48 3.97
CA SER A 152 -7.78 5.12 2.57
C SER A 152 -7.40 6.26 1.61
N THR A 153 -7.77 7.50 1.92
CA THR A 153 -7.36 8.68 1.15
C THR A 153 -5.83 8.79 1.08
N ALA A 154 -5.14 8.62 2.21
CA ALA A 154 -3.70 8.67 2.23
C ALA A 154 -3.03 7.55 1.40
N LEU A 155 -3.58 6.32 1.38
CA LEU A 155 -3.08 5.28 0.47
C LEU A 155 -3.27 5.67 -0.98
N ASN A 156 -4.42 6.28 -1.30
CA ASN A 156 -4.68 6.70 -2.66
C ASN A 156 -3.68 7.77 -3.10
N ASP A 157 -3.35 8.71 -2.22
CA ASP A 157 -2.33 9.73 -2.47
C ASP A 157 -0.93 9.11 -2.63
N MET A 158 -0.57 8.11 -1.80
CA MET A 158 0.71 7.40 -1.91
C MET A 158 0.81 6.59 -3.22
N ILE A 159 -0.27 5.92 -3.62
CA ILE A 159 -0.35 5.21 -4.90
C ILE A 159 -0.21 6.21 -6.05
N TYR A 160 -0.92 7.35 -5.98
CA TYR A 160 -0.86 8.38 -6.99
C TYR A 160 0.54 8.99 -7.12
N ALA A 161 1.21 9.26 -6.00
CA ALA A 161 2.57 9.81 -5.94
C ALA A 161 3.65 8.85 -6.44
N SER A 162 3.45 7.54 -6.24
CA SER A 162 4.38 6.50 -6.69
C SER A 162 4.47 6.44 -8.21
N GLU A 163 5.66 6.18 -8.75
CA GLU A 163 5.83 5.96 -10.18
C GLU A 163 5.27 4.60 -10.60
N CYS A 164 5.47 3.55 -9.79
CA CYS A 164 4.84 2.26 -10.04
C CYS A 164 4.30 1.57 -8.79
N VAL A 165 3.40 0.61 -9.01
CA VAL A 165 2.85 -0.28 -7.99
C VAL A 165 3.36 -1.70 -8.24
N LEU A 166 3.92 -2.34 -7.21
CA LEU A 166 4.21 -3.77 -7.20
C LEU A 166 3.17 -4.45 -6.31
N PHE A 167 2.32 -5.29 -6.90
CA PHE A 167 1.41 -6.14 -6.15
C PHE A 167 2.03 -7.51 -5.92
N LEU A 168 2.30 -7.86 -4.67
CA LEU A 168 2.82 -9.17 -4.30
C LEU A 168 1.67 -10.20 -4.29
N ASN A 169 1.49 -10.86 -5.43
CA ASN A 169 0.42 -11.82 -5.68
C ASN A 169 0.84 -13.21 -5.17
N THR A 170 0.55 -13.46 -3.90
CA THR A 170 0.64 -14.78 -3.29
C THR A 170 -0.76 -15.32 -3.00
N PRO A 171 -0.90 -16.63 -2.75
CA PRO A 171 -2.14 -17.23 -2.26
C PRO A 171 -2.67 -16.65 -0.93
N LYS A 172 -1.88 -15.84 -0.20
CA LYS A 172 -2.34 -15.10 0.99
C LYS A 172 -2.94 -13.74 0.63
N SER A 173 -2.54 -13.14 -0.49
CA SER A 173 -3.08 -11.89 -1.02
C SER A 173 -4.36 -12.13 -1.82
N VAL A 174 -4.42 -13.25 -2.55
CA VAL A 174 -5.53 -13.66 -3.39
C VAL A 174 -5.81 -15.14 -3.15
N GLN A 175 -7.02 -15.49 -2.71
CA GLN A 175 -7.41 -16.89 -2.61
C GLN A 175 -7.77 -17.42 -4.01
N THR A 176 -7.07 -18.46 -4.45
CA THR A 176 -7.34 -19.15 -5.73
C THR A 176 -8.20 -20.38 -5.50
N ALA A 177 -9.38 -20.42 -6.11
CA ALA A 177 -10.07 -21.68 -6.40
C ALA A 177 -9.74 -22.16 -7.83
N GLU A 178 -9.73 -21.25 -8.82
CA GLU A 178 -9.34 -21.50 -10.22
C GLU A 178 -8.82 -20.20 -10.87
N ILE A 179 -8.26 -20.29 -12.10
CA ILE A 179 -7.70 -19.16 -12.89
C ILE A 179 -8.77 -18.09 -13.23
N LYS A 180 -10.05 -18.44 -13.14
CA LYS A 180 -11.20 -17.54 -13.11
C LYS A 180 -11.77 -17.55 -11.69
N ASP A 181 -11.56 -16.50 -10.91
CA ASP A 181 -12.12 -16.21 -9.55
C ASP A 181 -11.04 -15.82 -8.51
N LYS A 182 -10.05 -15.03 -8.90
CA LYS A 182 -9.10 -14.34 -8.02
C LYS A 182 -9.86 -13.34 -7.15
N LYS A 183 -10.07 -13.74 -5.91
CA LYS A 183 -10.76 -12.94 -4.89
C LYS A 183 -9.79 -12.61 -3.77
N THR A 184 -9.79 -11.36 -3.32
CA THR A 184 -9.12 -10.97 -2.08
C THR A 184 -10.13 -10.79 -0.97
N ASN A 185 -9.78 -11.25 0.23
CA ASN A 185 -10.54 -11.01 1.46
C ASN A 185 -10.10 -9.71 2.17
N SER A 186 -9.05 -9.05 1.66
CA SER A 186 -8.55 -7.79 2.22
C SER A 186 -9.22 -6.60 1.52
N PRO A 187 -10.01 -5.78 2.24
CA PRO A 187 -10.59 -4.56 1.67
C PRO A 187 -9.50 -3.55 1.27
N TRP A 188 -8.35 -3.56 1.97
CA TRP A 188 -7.21 -2.70 1.65
C TRP A 188 -6.58 -3.06 0.32
N ILE A 189 -6.27 -4.35 0.09
CA ILE A 189 -5.70 -4.81 -1.18
C ILE A 189 -6.65 -4.50 -2.34
N TYR A 190 -7.95 -4.73 -2.16
CA TYR A 190 -8.92 -4.37 -3.19
C TYR A 190 -8.91 -2.87 -3.50
N SER A 191 -8.95 -2.03 -2.47
CA SER A 191 -8.89 -0.57 -2.62
C SER A 191 -7.61 -0.16 -3.35
N GLU A 192 -6.45 -0.67 -2.95
CA GLU A 192 -5.15 -0.35 -3.55
C GLU A 192 -5.10 -0.74 -5.03
N LEU A 193 -5.50 -1.96 -5.36
CA LEU A 193 -5.55 -2.43 -6.75
C LEU A 193 -6.54 -1.62 -7.59
N LYS A 194 -7.73 -1.33 -7.05
CA LYS A 194 -8.72 -0.51 -7.75
C LYS A 194 -8.20 0.90 -7.98
N THR A 195 -7.64 1.53 -6.95
CA THR A 195 -7.01 2.85 -7.05
C THR A 195 -5.92 2.85 -8.11
N ALA A 196 -5.02 1.87 -8.08
CA ALA A 196 -3.97 1.75 -9.09
C ALA A 196 -4.52 1.67 -10.52
N CYS A 197 -5.72 1.11 -10.73
CA CYS A 197 -6.34 1.06 -12.06
C CYS A 197 -6.98 2.37 -12.50
N ILE A 198 -7.58 3.14 -11.57
CA ILE A 198 -8.38 4.32 -11.90
C ILE A 198 -7.61 5.64 -11.83
N VAL A 199 -6.51 5.69 -11.08
CA VAL A 199 -5.67 6.90 -11.00
C VAL A 199 -5.03 7.23 -12.33
N GLU A 200 -4.85 8.53 -12.59
CA GLU A 200 -4.23 9.02 -13.80
C GLU A 200 -2.84 8.40 -14.01
N LYS A 201 -2.59 7.97 -15.26
CA LYS A 201 -1.31 7.42 -15.68
C LYS A 201 -0.37 8.53 -16.11
N ILE A 202 0.58 8.87 -15.24
CA ILE A 202 1.55 9.95 -15.46
C ILE A 202 2.82 9.34 -16.03
N CYS A 203 3.20 9.74 -17.26
CA CYS A 203 4.51 9.37 -17.81
C CYS A 203 5.62 10.17 -17.10
N PRO A 204 6.50 9.52 -16.33
CA PRO A 204 7.44 10.21 -15.43
C PRO A 204 8.52 10.98 -16.19
N ARG A 205 8.81 10.58 -17.44
CA ARG A 205 9.88 11.11 -18.27
C ARG A 205 9.29 11.46 -19.64
N TYR A 206 8.87 12.71 -19.78
CA TYR A 206 8.13 13.24 -20.93
C TYR A 206 8.81 12.90 -22.27
N LYS A 207 8.32 11.89 -22.97
CA LYS A 207 8.43 11.76 -24.43
C LYS A 207 7.04 11.48 -24.97
N VAL A 208 6.54 12.39 -25.79
CA VAL A 208 5.29 12.23 -26.54
C VAL A 208 5.39 10.91 -27.33
N ARG A 209 4.54 9.94 -26.97
CA ARG A 209 4.18 8.82 -27.84
C ARG A 209 2.68 8.65 -27.78
N GLU A 210 2.06 8.84 -28.94
CA GLU A 210 0.64 8.66 -29.21
C GLU A 210 0.19 7.20 -29.05
N ALA A 211 -1.08 7.06 -28.62
CA ALA A 211 -1.99 5.91 -28.70
C ALA A 211 -1.58 4.62 -27.94
N VAL A 212 -2.44 3.95 -27.17
CA VAL A 212 -3.73 3.37 -27.57
C VAL A 212 -4.68 3.29 -26.34
N PHE A 213 -5.85 3.94 -26.42
CA PHE A 213 -6.98 3.69 -25.51
C PHE A 213 -8.01 2.81 -26.23
N HIS A 214 -8.33 1.66 -25.65
CA HIS A 214 -9.48 0.80 -25.96
C HIS A 214 -10.01 0.29 -24.61
N LYS A 215 -11.29 0.05 -24.33
CA LYS A 215 -12.62 0.35 -24.89
C LYS A 215 -13.57 0.07 -23.70
N GLY A 216 -14.71 0.78 -23.61
CA GLY A 216 -15.66 0.66 -22.49
C GLY A 216 -16.31 -0.73 -22.33
N MET A 217 -16.97 -0.95 -21.19
CA MET A 217 -17.82 -2.13 -20.96
C MET A 217 -19.14 -1.80 -20.24
N PRO A 218 -20.17 -2.66 -20.40
CA PRO A 218 -21.58 -2.37 -20.13
C PRO A 218 -22.03 -2.72 -18.70
N ILE A 219 -23.23 -2.25 -18.35
CA ILE A 219 -23.89 -2.38 -17.04
C ILE A 219 -24.89 -3.54 -17.07
N GLU A 220 -24.93 -4.38 -16.03
CA GLU A 220 -26.12 -5.15 -15.64
C GLU A 220 -26.16 -5.47 -14.13
N ASN A 221 -27.39 -5.57 -13.58
CA ASN A 221 -27.72 -5.62 -12.15
C ASN A 221 -28.06 -7.03 -11.65
N VAL A 222 -27.59 -7.46 -10.47
CA VAL A 222 -28.31 -8.39 -9.55
C VAL A 222 -27.90 -8.16 -8.08
N ARG A 223 -28.86 -8.26 -7.14
CA ARG A 223 -28.73 -8.13 -5.67
C ARG A 223 -28.59 -9.49 -4.95
N MET A 224 -27.81 -9.56 -3.84
CA MET A 224 -28.17 -9.91 -2.43
C MET A 224 -26.95 -10.43 -1.60
N MET A 225 -26.96 -10.17 -0.28
CA MET A 225 -25.91 -10.26 0.78
C MET A 225 -25.62 -11.68 1.38
N PRO A 226 -24.63 -11.88 2.30
CA PRO A 226 -23.26 -11.35 2.37
C PRO A 226 -22.16 -12.43 2.58
N ASP A 227 -21.11 -12.37 1.79
CA ASP A 227 -19.69 -12.61 2.15
C ASP A 227 -18.90 -11.66 1.22
N VAL A 228 -18.08 -10.75 1.78
CA VAL A 228 -17.47 -9.67 0.97
C VAL A 228 -16.21 -10.18 0.28
N LEU A 229 -16.39 -10.69 -0.94
CA LEU A 229 -15.30 -11.05 -1.85
C LEU A 229 -15.24 -10.02 -2.96
N TYR A 230 -14.11 -9.34 -3.10
CA TYR A 230 -13.92 -8.39 -4.18
C TYR A 230 -13.24 -9.07 -5.38
N PRO A 231 -13.85 -9.06 -6.58
CA PRO A 231 -13.19 -9.55 -7.78
C PRO A 231 -12.04 -8.61 -8.16
N VAL A 232 -10.84 -9.16 -8.37
CA VAL A 232 -9.64 -8.40 -8.77
C VAL A 232 -9.14 -8.76 -10.17
N GLU A 233 -9.80 -9.68 -10.88
CA GLU A 233 -9.46 -10.08 -12.26
C GLU A 233 -9.21 -8.91 -13.21
N GLU A 234 -10.13 -7.95 -13.27
CA GLU A 234 -10.03 -6.82 -14.19
C GLU A 234 -8.81 -5.95 -13.85
N GLN A 235 -8.55 -5.75 -12.57
CA GLN A 235 -7.43 -4.96 -12.08
C GLN A 235 -6.10 -5.66 -12.39
N LEU A 236 -6.03 -6.97 -12.12
CA LEU A 236 -4.85 -7.78 -12.41
C LEU A 236 -4.59 -7.89 -13.91
N SER A 237 -5.62 -7.82 -14.76
CA SER A 237 -5.44 -7.79 -16.22
C SER A 237 -4.76 -6.52 -16.72
N THR A 238 -4.81 -5.42 -15.95
CA THR A 238 -4.09 -4.17 -16.27
C THR A 238 -2.66 -4.14 -15.75
N PHE A 239 -2.26 -5.13 -14.94
CA PHE A 239 -0.93 -5.22 -14.35
C PHE A 239 -0.07 -6.16 -15.20
N GLU A 240 1.17 -5.76 -15.48
CA GLU A 240 2.11 -6.64 -16.18
C GLU A 240 2.69 -7.67 -15.22
N SER A 241 2.81 -8.92 -15.65
CA SER A 241 3.37 -9.98 -14.82
C SER A 241 4.88 -9.80 -14.66
N LEU A 242 5.35 -9.90 -13.43
CA LEU A 242 6.77 -10.00 -13.09
C LEU A 242 7.03 -11.26 -12.29
N GLY A 243 8.11 -11.95 -12.61
CA GLY A 243 8.67 -13.03 -11.80
C GLY A 243 10.11 -12.75 -11.37
N SER A 244 10.70 -13.68 -10.63
CA SER A 244 12.09 -13.60 -10.17
C SER A 244 13.10 -13.39 -11.30
N LYS A 245 12.90 -14.03 -12.46
CA LYS A 245 13.73 -13.85 -13.66
C LYS A 245 13.72 -12.39 -14.13
N ASN A 246 12.56 -11.74 -14.11
CA ASN A 246 12.46 -10.34 -14.50
C ASN A 246 13.18 -9.43 -13.49
N LEU A 247 13.11 -9.73 -12.18
CA LEU A 247 13.84 -8.97 -11.16
C LEU A 247 15.37 -9.09 -11.34
N ILE A 248 15.87 -10.30 -11.61
CA ILE A 248 17.31 -10.54 -11.88
C ILE A 248 17.74 -9.82 -13.16
N GLN A 249 16.93 -9.90 -14.21
CA GLN A 249 17.20 -9.20 -15.47
C GLN A 249 17.22 -7.68 -15.27
N TRP A 250 16.26 -7.14 -14.50
CA TRP A 250 16.19 -5.72 -14.17
C TRP A 250 17.49 -5.23 -13.52
N GLU A 251 17.95 -5.92 -12.48
CA GLU A 251 19.20 -5.60 -11.77
C GLU A 251 20.40 -5.67 -12.72
N THR A 252 20.46 -6.70 -13.56
CA THR A 252 21.55 -6.91 -14.51
C THR A 252 21.62 -5.80 -15.57
N GLU A 253 20.48 -5.44 -16.17
CA GLU A 253 20.41 -4.39 -17.18
C GLU A 253 20.73 -3.00 -16.61
N TYR A 254 20.26 -2.70 -15.40
CA TYR A 254 20.59 -1.44 -14.75
C TYR A 254 22.08 -1.32 -14.42
N ARG A 255 22.70 -2.37 -13.86
CA ARG A 255 24.14 -2.40 -13.58
C ARG A 255 25.01 -2.29 -14.84
N ALA A 256 24.49 -2.73 -15.99
CA ALA A 256 25.17 -2.55 -17.26
C ALA A 256 25.10 -1.10 -17.77
N ASN A 257 24.13 -0.30 -17.31
CA ASN A 257 23.96 1.09 -17.72
C ASN A 257 23.28 1.96 -16.63
N GLU A 258 24.06 2.37 -15.65
CA GLU A 258 23.60 3.20 -14.53
C GLU A 258 23.26 4.66 -14.93
N SER A 259 23.40 5.04 -16.21
CA SER A 259 23.03 6.37 -16.70
C SER A 259 21.53 6.55 -16.97
N VAL A 260 20.77 5.45 -16.96
CA VAL A 260 19.32 5.42 -17.21
C VAL A 260 18.60 5.26 -15.89
N HIS A 261 17.44 5.89 -15.74
CA HIS A 261 16.62 5.72 -14.53
C HIS A 261 16.26 4.24 -14.33
N PRO A 262 16.43 3.65 -13.12
CA PRO A 262 16.15 2.24 -12.86
C PRO A 262 14.79 1.76 -13.38
N LEU A 263 13.74 2.52 -13.13
CA LEU A 263 12.37 2.16 -13.55
C LEU A 263 12.19 2.16 -15.07
N ASP A 264 12.99 2.92 -15.84
CA ASP A 264 12.96 2.83 -17.31
C ASP A 264 13.51 1.50 -17.82
N CYS A 265 14.48 0.91 -17.12
CA CYS A 265 14.97 -0.43 -17.42
C CYS A 265 13.86 -1.45 -17.19
N LEU A 266 13.17 -1.37 -16.04
CA LEU A 266 12.01 -2.22 -15.72
C LEU A 266 10.94 -2.16 -16.83
N TYR A 267 10.67 -0.98 -17.37
CA TYR A 267 9.63 -0.79 -18.39
C TYR A 267 9.99 -1.38 -19.74
N LYS A 268 11.27 -1.66 -20.01
CA LYS A 268 11.74 -2.23 -21.29
C LYS A 268 11.86 -3.75 -21.30
N LEU A 269 11.82 -4.40 -20.13
CA LEU A 269 11.93 -5.86 -20.04
C LEU A 269 10.85 -6.57 -20.84
N ASP A 270 11.11 -7.77 -21.35
CA ASP A 270 10.06 -8.64 -21.85
C ASP A 270 9.36 -9.29 -20.65
N LYS A 271 8.05 -9.03 -20.53
CA LYS A 271 7.22 -9.51 -19.41
C LYS A 271 6.59 -10.85 -19.77
N ILE A 272 6.26 -11.64 -18.75
CA ILE A 272 5.74 -13.01 -18.87
C ILE A 272 4.24 -12.99 -19.16
#